data_AF-A0A673B6M9-F1
#
_entry.id   AF-A0A673B6M9-F1
#
_cell.length_a   1.000
_cell.length_b   1.000
_cell.length_c   1.000
_cell.angle_alpha   90.00
_cell.angle_beta   90.00
_cell.angle_gamma   90.00
#
_symmetry.space_group_name_H-M   'P 1'
#
loop_
_entity.id
_entity.type
_entity.pdbx_description
1 polymer ?
#
loop_
_entity_poly.entity_id
_entity_poly.type
_entity_poly.pdbx_seq_one_letter_code
_entity_poly.pdbx_strand_id
1 'polypeptide(L)'
;MLSNMDKLYSLSEPQVSMLGLSAGLGGAEMELQKMLIDERMKSEHHRTNYRTLKAELASLQDELTRTQGELKRLQFDRQAQQEKLQMMLAELRGELLDKTRELEDLRLQVMTPQRLELLRAQVQQEMEAPVRERFNKLEEEAEKYRSEYNKLRYEFTFLKSQFDHQREEHAHTLEERRIRYEAEISRLEKDKEDIVAQYQGSDPLCDEKRVEALLREKAQLHLRLKGLEAEVAELRAQKENSGQQAENVQRIQIRQLSESQAAVKSLEAERQSLRLQLERMESELHLSHEQNGQLTGRLHKAERQIESLKHSHKLELASTKLECARSKGEVERERDTLQGHIDGLQTDVEVLKAAMERHKEVLVEKEREAVRRVQAAREEEFRKTATLHEDKLELENRVAALEQQRVLQEATDQAQKEEWEERIRYAQQGEESARRELQNLRNKLQHQSLQLEEFERQKAEVADLKQQNQELSVQLGTLSHSENGLMEANQRLRDTLDRVREELKTVRSQSEKSQHEAERALDDHRVEWLEEKHKLQERDAELQLKYSQAKERLQRAAMAQKKRKTMTESRERKLQDKIQLLEAKLAEVELEAEAAAANK
;
A
#
# COMPACT_ATOMS: atom_id res chain seq x y z
N MET A 1 75.56 51.18 84.06
CA MET A 1 76.48 52.33 83.87
C MET A 1 76.03 53.39 84.86
N LEU A 2 76.74 53.58 85.98
CA LEU A 2 77.79 54.61 86.15
C LEU A 2 77.25 55.99 85.72
N SER A 3 77.25 57.07 86.50
CA SER A 3 77.90 57.40 87.76
C SER A 3 77.41 58.79 88.19
N ASN A 4 77.71 59.15 89.45
CA ASN A 4 77.86 60.50 90.03
C ASN A 4 76.59 61.19 90.57
N MET A 5 76.37 61.31 91.90
CA MET A 5 77.20 61.95 92.97
C MET A 5 77.55 63.42 92.58
N ASP A 6 77.40 64.45 93.41
CA ASP A 6 77.64 64.51 94.85
C ASP A 6 77.37 65.96 95.35
N LYS A 7 76.91 66.10 96.62
CA LYS A 7 77.48 66.97 97.68
C LYS A 7 77.31 68.51 97.57
N LEU A 8 77.39 69.34 98.62
CA LEU A 8 77.67 69.31 100.08
C LEU A 8 77.30 70.75 100.56
N TYR A 9 76.49 70.93 101.62
CA TYR A 9 76.88 71.27 103.00
C TYR A 9 77.22 72.73 103.35
N SER A 10 76.81 73.05 104.59
CA SER A 10 77.46 73.94 105.59
C SER A 10 77.12 75.44 105.51
N LEU A 11 76.97 76.21 106.60
CA LEU A 11 77.30 76.05 108.02
C LEU A 11 76.64 77.21 108.84
N SER A 12 76.38 76.94 110.13
CA SER A 12 76.42 77.84 111.31
C SER A 12 75.56 79.13 111.43
N GLU A 13 74.58 79.10 112.36
CA GLU A 13 74.48 79.85 113.65
C GLU A 13 75.24 81.20 113.85
N PRO A 14 74.94 81.99 114.92
CA PRO A 14 73.66 82.35 115.55
C PRO A 14 73.64 83.86 115.94
N GLN A 15 72.55 84.39 116.54
CA GLN A 15 72.70 85.28 117.72
C GLN A 15 71.37 85.57 118.44
N VAL A 16 71.46 85.34 119.75
CA VAL A 16 70.54 85.69 120.84
C VAL A 16 70.75 87.15 121.23
N SER A 17 69.70 87.85 121.65
CA SER A 17 69.78 88.90 122.67
C SER A 17 68.45 89.04 123.41
N MET A 18 68.42 88.42 124.58
CA MET A 18 67.56 88.76 125.72
C MET A 18 68.02 90.09 126.33
N LEU A 19 67.10 90.94 126.79
CA LEU A 19 67.03 91.46 128.17
C LEU A 19 66.00 92.62 128.31
N GLY A 20 65.12 92.51 129.29
CA GLY A 20 64.26 93.60 129.76
C GLY A 20 63.08 93.13 130.61
N LEU A 21 63.32 92.86 131.89
CA LEU A 21 62.33 92.62 132.96
C LEU A 21 61.18 93.64 132.86
N SER A 22 59.89 93.26 132.93
CA SER A 22 59.18 93.07 134.19
C SER A 22 57.68 92.84 133.90
N ALA A 23 57.09 91.83 134.57
CA ALA A 23 55.66 91.52 134.71
C ALA A 23 54.94 90.82 133.53
N GLY A 24 54.51 89.57 133.75
CA GLY A 24 53.45 88.94 132.94
C GLY A 24 53.63 87.47 132.55
N LEU A 25 54.12 86.59 133.43
CA LEU A 25 54.31 85.14 133.22
C LEU A 25 53.01 84.32 133.01
N GLY A 26 51.91 84.92 132.57
CA GLY A 26 50.65 84.23 132.21
C GLY A 26 50.19 84.41 130.76
N GLY A 27 50.78 85.35 130.00
CA GLY A 27 50.39 85.62 128.60
C GLY A 27 51.15 84.81 127.55
N ALA A 28 52.45 84.57 127.76
CA ALA A 28 53.31 83.88 126.79
C ALA A 28 53.00 82.38 126.66
N GLU A 29 52.51 81.73 127.72
CA GLU A 29 52.11 80.32 127.70
C GLU A 29 50.80 80.11 126.93
N MET A 30 49.90 81.10 126.98
CA MET A 30 48.61 81.08 126.30
C MET A 30 48.75 81.38 124.79
N GLU A 31 49.68 82.26 124.40
CA GLU A 31 50.04 82.48 122.99
C GLU A 31 50.74 81.27 122.37
N LEU A 32 51.60 80.58 123.11
CA LEU A 32 52.28 79.37 122.63
C LEU A 32 51.31 78.18 122.47
N GLN A 33 50.34 78.03 123.39
CA GLN A 33 49.23 77.07 123.23
C GLN A 33 48.35 77.39 122.03
N LYS A 34 48.05 78.67 121.78
CA LYS A 34 47.29 79.09 120.60
C LYS A 34 48.03 78.78 119.30
N MET A 35 49.33 79.07 119.21
CA MET A 35 50.13 78.70 118.04
C MET A 35 50.19 77.18 117.81
N LEU A 36 50.26 76.38 118.87
CA LEU A 36 50.23 74.91 118.78
C LEU A 36 48.87 74.38 118.30
N ILE A 37 47.77 74.99 118.72
CA ILE A 37 46.42 74.67 118.23
C ILE A 37 46.29 75.07 116.76
N ASP A 38 46.75 76.27 116.39
CA ASP A 38 46.70 76.75 115.01
C ASP A 38 47.56 75.88 114.07
N GLU A 39 48.74 75.42 114.50
CA GLU A 39 49.57 74.48 113.72
C GLU A 39 48.99 73.06 113.67
N ARG A 40 48.32 72.59 114.73
CA ARG A 40 47.55 71.34 114.68
C ARG A 40 46.39 71.44 113.71
N MET A 41 45.66 72.56 113.70
CA MET A 41 44.58 72.82 112.75
C MET A 41 45.11 72.91 111.32
N LYS A 42 46.22 73.61 111.08
CA LYS A 42 46.85 73.66 109.74
C LYS A 42 47.34 72.30 109.28
N SER A 43 48.02 71.55 110.14
CA SER A 43 48.49 70.20 109.79
C SER A 43 47.33 69.22 109.56
N GLU A 44 46.24 69.33 110.31
CA GLU A 44 45.00 68.60 110.05
C GLU A 44 44.38 69.02 108.72
N HIS A 45 44.32 70.32 108.42
CA HIS A 45 43.81 70.85 107.17
C HIS A 45 44.65 70.41 105.95
N HIS A 46 45.97 70.40 106.07
CA HIS A 46 46.85 69.84 105.03
C HIS A 46 46.66 68.33 104.88
N ARG A 47 46.40 67.60 105.97
CA ARG A 47 46.12 66.17 105.93
C ARG A 47 44.77 65.86 105.28
N THR A 48 43.74 66.66 105.55
CA THR A 48 42.44 66.55 104.87
C THR A 48 42.59 66.91 103.40
N ASN A 49 43.30 67.99 103.06
CA ASN A 49 43.52 68.42 101.67
C ASN A 49 44.33 67.37 100.88
N TYR A 50 45.34 66.76 101.48
CA TYR A 50 46.07 65.66 100.84
C TYR A 50 45.19 64.43 100.64
N ARG A 51 44.30 64.10 101.59
CA ARG A 51 43.35 62.99 101.46
C ARG A 51 42.31 63.26 100.37
N THR A 52 41.76 64.46 100.27
CA THR A 52 40.83 64.83 99.19
C THR A 52 41.52 64.82 97.84
N LEU A 53 42.71 65.44 97.70
CA LEU A 53 43.49 65.38 96.46
C LEU A 53 43.84 63.95 96.05
N LYS A 54 44.16 63.06 97.01
CA LYS A 54 44.43 61.65 96.72
C LYS A 54 43.16 60.90 96.26
N ALA A 55 42.00 61.21 96.84
CA ALA A 55 40.72 60.64 96.43
C ALA A 55 40.30 61.14 95.04
N GLU A 56 40.49 62.44 94.77
CA GLU A 56 40.26 63.05 93.44
C GLU A 56 41.20 62.47 92.38
N LEU A 57 42.48 62.31 92.70
CA LEU A 57 43.44 61.68 91.78
C LEU A 57 43.09 60.21 91.49
N ALA A 58 42.59 59.47 92.48
CA ALA A 58 42.09 58.12 92.27
C ALA A 58 40.80 58.11 91.42
N SER A 59 39.86 59.03 91.66
CA SER A 59 38.65 59.17 90.83
C SER A 59 38.99 59.48 89.38
N LEU A 60 39.91 60.43 89.15
CA LEU A 60 40.36 60.79 87.81
C LEU A 60 41.12 59.64 87.12
N GLN A 61 41.87 58.83 87.86
CA GLN A 61 42.50 57.62 87.31
C GLN A 61 41.45 56.56 86.92
N ASP A 62 40.43 56.36 87.74
CA ASP A 62 39.31 55.46 87.41
C ASP A 62 38.51 55.97 86.20
N GLU A 63 38.28 57.28 86.10
CA GLU A 63 37.63 57.90 84.94
C GLU A 63 38.48 57.79 83.68
N LEU A 64 39.79 58.00 83.78
CA LEU A 64 40.73 57.83 82.66
C LEU A 64 40.75 56.37 82.17
N THR A 65 40.76 55.40 83.08
CA THR A 65 40.75 53.97 82.69
C THR A 65 39.41 53.55 82.08
N ARG A 66 38.28 54.07 82.59
CA ARG A 66 36.96 53.85 82.00
C ARG A 66 36.86 54.43 80.59
N THR A 67 37.23 55.70 80.42
CA THR A 67 37.20 56.37 79.10
C THR A 67 38.15 55.71 78.10
N GLN A 68 39.34 55.24 78.53
CA GLN A 68 40.23 54.44 77.69
C GLN A 68 39.61 53.08 77.30
N GLY A 69 38.87 52.44 78.20
CA GLY A 69 38.14 51.20 77.92
C GLY A 69 37.01 51.41 76.91
N GLU A 70 36.23 52.47 77.07
CA GLU A 70 35.17 52.87 76.14
C GLU A 70 35.73 53.23 74.76
N LEU A 71 36.84 53.98 74.69
CA LEU A 71 37.48 54.31 73.43
C LEU A 71 37.94 53.05 72.67
N LYS A 72 38.51 52.06 73.37
CA LYS A 72 38.90 50.78 72.76
C LYS A 72 37.70 49.99 72.25
N ARG A 73 36.59 49.97 72.99
CA ARG A 73 35.34 49.33 72.54
C ARG A 73 34.79 50.00 71.29
N LEU A 74 34.68 51.33 71.30
CA LEU A 74 34.22 52.10 70.14
C LEU A 74 35.14 51.92 68.92
N GLN A 75 36.45 51.80 69.12
CA GLN A 75 37.39 51.51 68.04
C GLN A 75 37.17 50.13 67.43
N PHE A 76 36.93 49.11 68.27
CA PHE A 76 36.61 47.76 67.82
C PHE A 76 35.26 47.72 67.09
N ASP A 77 34.23 48.34 67.63
CA ASP A 77 32.90 48.39 67.01
C ASP A 77 32.95 49.10 65.65
N ARG A 78 33.71 50.20 65.55
CA ARG A 78 33.96 50.90 64.28
C ARG A 78 34.68 50.00 63.27
N GLN A 79 35.69 49.24 63.70
CA GLN A 79 36.41 48.29 62.83
C GLN A 79 35.49 47.17 62.34
N ALA A 80 34.71 46.56 63.24
CA ALA A 80 33.76 45.50 62.89
C ALA A 80 32.68 45.99 61.90
N GLN A 81 32.17 47.21 62.10
CA GLN A 81 31.23 47.83 61.14
C GLN A 81 31.90 48.09 59.78
N GLN A 82 33.16 48.55 59.78
CA GLN A 82 33.91 48.78 58.55
C GLN A 82 34.15 47.49 57.77
N GLU A 83 34.52 46.39 58.45
CA GLU A 83 34.67 45.07 57.84
C GLU A 83 33.34 44.54 57.27
N LYS A 84 32.24 44.71 58.00
CA LYS A 84 30.91 44.33 57.53
C LYS A 84 30.50 45.08 56.27
N LEU A 85 30.77 46.38 56.20
CA LEU A 85 30.52 47.18 55.00
C LEU A 85 31.43 46.75 53.83
N GLN A 86 32.68 46.40 54.09
CA GLN A 86 33.60 45.90 53.05
C GLN A 86 33.14 44.56 52.47
N MET A 87 32.64 43.65 53.31
CA MET A 87 32.06 42.38 52.86
C MET A 87 30.84 42.59 51.98
N MET A 88 29.90 43.43 52.41
CA MET A 88 28.70 43.76 51.64
C MET A 88 29.04 44.40 50.28
N LEU A 89 30.05 45.28 50.25
CA LEU A 89 30.53 45.87 49.00
C LEU A 89 31.17 44.83 48.07
N ALA A 90 31.83 43.81 48.60
CA ALA A 90 32.41 42.73 47.81
C ALA A 90 31.31 41.82 47.21
N GLU A 91 30.29 41.49 47.99
CA GLU A 91 29.12 40.72 47.56
C GLU A 91 28.38 41.43 46.41
N LEU A 92 28.06 42.71 46.58
CA LEU A 92 27.38 43.52 45.55
C LEU A 92 28.21 43.63 44.25
N ARG A 93 29.55 43.71 44.36
CA ARG A 93 30.43 43.70 43.18
C ARG A 93 30.43 42.35 42.48
N GLY A 94 30.36 41.24 43.22
CA GLY A 94 30.23 39.90 42.68
C GLY A 94 28.93 39.72 41.92
N GLU A 95 27.80 40.08 42.55
CA GLU A 95 26.47 40.00 41.94
C GLU A 95 26.38 40.81 40.64
N LEU A 96 26.97 42.02 40.62
CA LEU A 96 26.97 42.87 39.42
C LEU A 96 27.76 42.23 38.27
N LEU A 97 28.89 41.56 38.57
CA LEU A 97 29.67 40.82 37.57
C LEU A 97 28.89 39.63 37.01
N ASP A 98 28.23 38.87 37.89
CA ASP A 98 27.45 37.70 37.46
C ASP A 98 26.24 38.13 36.62
N LYS A 99 25.54 39.22 37.01
CA LYS A 99 24.46 39.81 36.19
C LYS A 99 24.96 40.32 34.84
N THR A 100 26.17 40.87 34.79
CA THR A 100 26.77 41.32 33.52
C THR A 100 27.04 40.13 32.59
N ARG A 101 27.56 39.01 33.13
CA ARG A 101 27.77 37.77 32.37
C ARG A 101 26.46 37.18 31.86
N GLU A 102 25.45 37.10 32.72
CA GLU A 102 24.11 36.61 32.33
C GLU A 102 23.51 37.46 31.19
N LEU A 103 23.69 38.79 31.23
CA LEU A 103 23.24 39.68 30.16
C LEU A 103 24.00 39.46 28.83
N GLU A 104 25.30 39.18 28.90
CA GLU A 104 26.10 38.83 27.72
C GLU A 104 25.68 37.49 27.12
N ASP A 105 25.44 36.47 27.95
CA ASP A 105 24.95 35.17 27.53
C ASP A 105 23.56 35.27 26.88
N LEU A 106 22.64 36.04 27.48
CA LEU A 106 21.33 36.31 26.90
C LEU A 106 21.43 37.04 25.56
N ARG A 107 22.34 38.01 25.41
CA ARG A 107 22.58 38.70 24.13
C ARG A 107 23.08 37.75 23.03
N LEU A 108 23.84 36.72 23.37
CA LEU A 108 24.29 35.70 22.42
C LEU A 108 23.19 34.70 22.05
N GLN A 109 22.24 34.44 22.96
CA GLN A 109 21.10 33.55 22.71
C GLN A 109 19.98 34.21 21.88
N VAL A 110 19.79 35.53 22.02
CA VAL A 110 18.77 36.26 21.26
C VAL A 110 19.14 36.29 19.77
N MET A 111 18.17 35.96 18.92
CA MET A 111 18.36 35.99 17.47
C MET A 111 18.83 37.38 17.00
N THR A 112 19.97 37.41 16.33
CA THR A 112 20.47 38.64 15.73
C THR A 112 19.64 38.99 14.49
N PRO A 113 19.39 40.28 14.23
CA PRO A 113 18.64 40.72 13.04
C PRO A 113 19.19 40.16 11.73
N GLN A 114 20.51 40.05 11.61
CA GLN A 114 21.18 39.50 10.42
C GLN A 114 20.86 38.01 10.21
N ARG A 115 20.81 37.24 11.30
CA ARG A 115 20.46 35.81 11.23
C ARG A 115 18.98 35.62 10.92
N LEU A 116 18.12 36.51 11.41
CA LEU A 116 16.70 36.54 11.06
C LEU A 116 16.48 36.89 9.58
N GLU A 117 17.23 37.85 9.02
CA GLU A 117 17.19 38.20 7.60
C GLU A 117 17.65 37.04 6.71
N LEU A 118 18.73 36.36 7.08
CA LEU A 118 19.18 35.15 6.39
C LEU A 118 18.12 34.05 6.43
N LEU A 119 17.48 33.83 7.57
CA LEU A 119 16.40 32.84 7.70
C LEU A 119 15.19 33.20 6.82
N ARG A 120 14.81 34.49 6.78
CA ARG A 120 13.73 34.98 5.90
C ARG A 120 14.08 34.77 4.43
N ALA A 121 15.32 35.08 4.03
CA ALA A 121 15.78 34.85 2.66
C ALA A 121 15.80 33.36 2.30
N GLN A 122 16.23 32.48 3.22
CA GLN A 122 16.20 31.03 3.02
C GLN A 122 14.77 30.50 2.88
N VAL A 123 13.86 30.87 3.79
CA VAL A 123 12.45 30.47 3.72
C VAL A 123 11.82 30.99 2.42
N GLN A 124 12.11 32.23 2.02
CA GLN A 124 11.61 32.78 0.77
C GLN A 124 12.16 32.02 -0.44
N GLN A 125 13.46 31.69 -0.46
CA GLN A 125 14.07 30.90 -1.53
C GLN A 125 13.50 29.48 -1.61
N GLU A 126 13.33 28.79 -0.49
CA GLU A 126 12.77 27.43 -0.41
C GLU A 126 11.30 27.38 -0.86
N MET A 127 10.54 28.45 -0.65
CA MET A 127 9.14 28.52 -1.09
C MET A 127 9.00 28.96 -2.55
N GLU A 128 9.82 29.92 -3.01
CA GLU A 128 9.70 30.47 -4.37
C GLU A 128 10.39 29.62 -5.44
N ALA A 129 11.52 28.97 -5.13
CA ALA A 129 12.25 28.14 -6.08
C ALA A 129 11.41 26.98 -6.67
N PRO A 130 10.71 26.15 -5.87
CA PRO A 130 9.92 25.04 -6.42
C PRO A 130 8.72 25.54 -7.22
N VAL A 131 8.15 26.68 -6.86
CA VAL A 131 7.07 27.31 -7.62
C VAL A 131 7.59 27.79 -8.98
N ARG A 132 8.73 28.48 -9.02
CA ARG A 132 9.38 28.90 -10.27
C ARG A 132 9.74 27.71 -11.17
N GLU A 133 10.32 26.65 -10.61
CA GLU A 133 10.62 25.43 -11.36
C GLU A 133 9.37 24.77 -11.94
N ARG A 134 8.28 24.73 -11.18
CA ARG A 134 7.00 24.19 -11.67
C ARG A 134 6.43 25.04 -12.80
N PHE A 135 6.51 26.37 -12.70
CA PHE A 135 6.10 27.27 -13.80
C PHE A 135 6.95 27.06 -15.05
N ASN A 136 8.27 26.99 -14.92
CA ASN A 136 9.17 26.75 -16.06
C ASN A 136 8.86 25.42 -16.75
N LYS A 137 8.63 24.33 -15.98
CA LYS A 137 8.25 23.03 -16.55
C LYS A 137 6.91 23.09 -17.31
N LEU A 138 5.92 23.78 -16.76
CA LEU A 138 4.63 23.98 -17.42
C LEU A 138 4.77 24.81 -18.71
N GLU A 139 5.62 25.83 -18.71
CA GLU A 139 5.93 26.62 -19.91
C GLU A 139 6.65 25.78 -20.98
N GLU A 140 7.62 24.96 -20.59
CA GLU A 140 8.29 24.03 -21.51
C GLU A 140 7.33 23.00 -22.11
N GLU A 141 6.43 22.43 -21.31
CA GLU A 141 5.37 21.52 -21.79
C GLU A 141 4.42 22.23 -22.76
N ALA A 142 3.98 23.45 -22.44
CA ALA A 142 3.14 24.24 -23.32
C ALA A 142 3.84 24.53 -24.66
N GLU A 143 5.13 24.86 -24.64
CA GLU A 143 5.91 25.11 -25.86
C GLU A 143 6.12 23.83 -26.69
N LYS A 144 6.33 22.69 -26.04
CA LYS A 144 6.35 21.37 -26.71
C LYS A 144 5.03 21.10 -27.42
N TYR A 145 3.89 21.24 -26.74
CA TYR A 145 2.59 21.03 -27.36
C TYR A 145 2.31 22.01 -28.50
N ARG A 146 2.73 23.27 -28.40
CA ARG A 146 2.64 24.23 -29.52
C ARG A 146 3.47 23.78 -30.72
N SER A 147 4.68 23.29 -30.49
CA SER A 147 5.55 22.80 -31.56
C SER A 147 4.99 21.56 -32.26
N GLU A 148 4.46 20.60 -31.49
CA GLU A 148 3.82 19.39 -32.01
C GLU A 148 2.54 19.72 -32.78
N TYR A 149 1.71 20.61 -32.25
CA TYR A 149 0.52 21.10 -32.96
C TYR A 149 0.89 21.76 -34.29
N ASN A 150 1.91 22.61 -34.30
CA ASN A 150 2.38 23.24 -35.53
C ASN A 150 2.87 22.20 -36.54
N LYS A 151 3.66 21.21 -36.10
CA LYS A 151 4.14 20.10 -36.94
C LYS A 151 2.97 19.31 -37.53
N LEU A 152 2.01 18.90 -36.70
CA LEU A 152 0.83 18.16 -37.14
C LEU A 152 -0.02 18.97 -38.13
N ARG A 153 -0.17 20.27 -37.91
CA ARG A 153 -0.87 21.18 -38.82
C ARG A 153 -0.18 21.23 -40.20
N TYR A 154 1.16 21.28 -40.23
CA TYR A 154 1.92 21.24 -41.48
C TYR A 154 1.76 19.89 -42.19
N GLU A 155 1.89 18.78 -41.47
CA GLU A 155 1.70 17.42 -42.02
C GLU A 155 0.29 17.23 -42.57
N PHE A 156 -0.74 17.70 -41.85
CA PHE A 156 -2.13 17.67 -42.32
C PHE A 156 -2.32 18.46 -43.61
N THR A 157 -1.75 19.66 -43.70
CA THR A 157 -1.86 20.51 -44.91
C THR A 157 -1.16 19.84 -46.09
N PHE A 158 0.03 19.28 -45.86
CA PHE A 158 0.79 18.55 -46.86
C PHE A 158 0.04 17.32 -47.37
N LEU A 159 -0.49 16.49 -46.46
CA LEU A 159 -1.23 15.28 -46.82
C LEU A 159 -2.53 15.60 -47.56
N LYS A 160 -3.24 16.66 -47.14
CA LYS A 160 -4.43 17.15 -47.85
C LYS A 160 -4.09 17.57 -49.29
N SER A 161 -2.99 18.30 -49.48
CA SER A 161 -2.55 18.70 -50.82
C SER A 161 -2.17 17.51 -51.71
N GLN A 162 -1.54 16.47 -51.15
CA GLN A 162 -1.26 15.24 -51.90
C GLN A 162 -2.53 14.48 -52.29
N PHE A 163 -3.49 14.40 -51.36
CA PHE A 163 -4.76 13.76 -51.62
C PHE A 163 -5.54 14.48 -52.72
N ASP A 164 -5.62 15.81 -52.67
CA ASP A 164 -6.29 16.61 -53.69
C ASP A 164 -5.62 16.44 -55.06
N HIS A 165 -4.28 16.42 -55.10
CA HIS A 165 -3.52 16.17 -56.33
C HIS A 165 -3.78 14.78 -56.94
N GLN A 166 -3.73 13.71 -56.13
CA GLN A 166 -4.03 12.35 -56.60
C GLN A 166 -5.45 12.24 -57.14
N ARG A 167 -6.42 12.89 -56.47
CA ARG A 167 -7.81 12.93 -56.92
C ARG A 167 -7.94 13.61 -58.29
N GLU A 168 -7.22 14.72 -58.51
CA GLU A 168 -7.20 15.43 -59.79
C GLU A 168 -6.54 14.60 -60.90
N GLU A 169 -5.40 13.94 -60.63
CA GLU A 169 -4.74 13.06 -61.60
C GLU A 169 -5.63 11.87 -62.02
N HIS A 170 -6.33 11.27 -61.06
CA HIS A 170 -7.28 10.20 -61.34
C HIS A 170 -8.45 10.69 -62.20
N ALA A 171 -8.98 11.88 -61.92
CA ALA A 171 -10.04 12.48 -62.72
C ALA A 171 -9.56 12.75 -64.16
N HIS A 172 -8.35 13.28 -64.34
CA HIS A 172 -7.75 13.51 -65.65
C HIS A 172 -7.58 12.21 -66.44
N THR A 173 -7.07 11.15 -65.80
CA THR A 173 -6.87 9.84 -66.42
C THR A 173 -8.19 9.21 -66.90
N LEU A 174 -9.28 9.38 -66.15
CA LEU A 174 -10.60 8.88 -66.55
C LEU A 174 -11.15 9.64 -67.76
N GLU A 175 -10.98 10.96 -67.79
CA GLU A 175 -11.40 11.81 -68.90
C GLU A 175 -10.63 11.47 -70.18
N GLU A 176 -9.31 11.30 -70.10
CA GLU A 176 -8.50 10.85 -71.24
C GLU A 176 -8.98 9.52 -71.81
N ARG A 177 -9.32 8.54 -70.96
CA ARG A 177 -9.83 7.23 -71.41
C ARG A 177 -11.19 7.35 -72.08
N ARG A 178 -12.09 8.21 -71.56
CA ARG A 178 -13.40 8.46 -72.16
C ARG A 178 -13.26 8.93 -73.61
N ILE A 179 -12.41 9.93 -73.84
CA ILE A 179 -12.17 10.51 -75.17
C ILE A 179 -11.64 9.44 -76.15
N ARG A 180 -10.74 8.55 -75.70
CA ARG A 180 -10.20 7.48 -76.55
C ARG A 180 -11.27 6.49 -77.01
N TYR A 181 -12.18 6.08 -76.12
CA TYR A 181 -13.25 5.14 -76.49
C TYR A 181 -14.28 5.75 -77.42
N GLU A 182 -14.61 7.02 -77.23
CA GLU A 182 -15.54 7.74 -78.10
C GLU A 182 -15.02 7.81 -79.54
N ALA A 183 -13.72 8.07 -79.71
CA ALA A 183 -13.07 8.07 -81.03
C ALA A 183 -13.07 6.68 -81.72
N GLU A 184 -12.96 5.59 -80.96
CA GLU A 184 -12.96 4.23 -81.52
C GLU A 184 -14.35 3.79 -81.99
N ILE A 185 -15.41 4.16 -81.26
CA ILE A 185 -16.80 3.88 -81.66
C ILE A 185 -17.09 4.51 -83.02
N SER A 186 -16.75 5.80 -83.20
CA SER A 186 -16.97 6.50 -84.47
C SER A 186 -16.23 5.87 -85.65
N ARG A 187 -15.07 5.23 -85.42
CA ARG A 187 -14.34 4.49 -86.48
C ARG A 187 -15.12 3.26 -86.93
N LEU A 188 -15.61 2.45 -85.98
CA LEU A 188 -16.28 1.17 -86.27
C LEU A 188 -17.62 1.34 -86.98
N GLU A 189 -18.34 2.42 -86.72
CA GLU A 189 -19.61 2.71 -87.41
C GLU A 189 -19.41 2.92 -88.91
N LYS A 190 -18.30 3.55 -89.30
CA LYS A 190 -17.94 3.79 -90.70
C LYS A 190 -17.65 2.49 -91.47
N ASP A 191 -16.89 1.58 -90.87
CA ASP A 191 -16.50 0.32 -91.51
C ASP A 191 -17.72 -0.58 -91.82
N LYS A 192 -18.80 -0.47 -91.03
CA LYS A 192 -20.05 -1.22 -91.23
C LYS A 192 -20.80 -0.78 -92.49
N GLU A 193 -20.79 0.52 -92.81
CA GLU A 193 -21.50 1.09 -93.96
C GLU A 193 -20.90 0.59 -95.27
N ASP A 194 -19.58 0.46 -95.33
CA ASP A 194 -18.84 0.04 -96.53
C ASP A 194 -19.11 -1.41 -96.95
N ILE A 195 -19.38 -2.32 -96.00
CA ILE A 195 -19.61 -3.75 -96.26
C ILE A 195 -20.98 -4.00 -96.90
N VAL A 196 -21.98 -3.19 -96.57
CA VAL A 196 -23.37 -3.33 -97.07
C VAL A 196 -23.45 -3.03 -98.57
N ALA A 197 -22.57 -2.16 -99.09
CA ALA A 197 -22.52 -1.78 -100.50
C ALA A 197 -22.04 -2.93 -101.41
N GLN A 198 -21.27 -3.90 -100.89
CA GLN A 198 -20.63 -4.93 -101.71
C GLN A 198 -21.54 -6.13 -102.04
N TYR A 199 -22.68 -6.29 -101.36
CA TYR A 199 -23.54 -7.48 -101.48
C TYR A 199 -24.61 -7.43 -102.60
N GLN A 200 -24.76 -6.32 -103.33
CA GLN A 200 -25.92 -6.08 -104.22
C GLN A 200 -25.74 -6.42 -105.71
N GLY A 201 -24.64 -7.05 -106.14
CA GLY A 201 -24.42 -7.27 -107.57
C GLY A 201 -23.73 -8.59 -107.90
N SER A 202 -24.50 -9.62 -108.25
CA SER A 202 -24.26 -10.49 -109.43
C SER A 202 -25.15 -11.74 -109.50
N ASP A 203 -25.65 -12.01 -110.70
CA ASP A 203 -26.18 -13.27 -111.28
C ASP A 203 -26.07 -13.10 -112.83
N PRO A 204 -26.51 -13.97 -113.77
CA PRO A 204 -26.59 -15.44 -113.92
C PRO A 204 -25.99 -15.95 -115.29
N LEU A 205 -26.09 -17.27 -115.59
CA LEU A 205 -26.27 -17.86 -116.95
C LEU A 205 -25.12 -17.88 -118.01
N CYS A 206 -24.17 -18.82 -117.95
CA CYS A 206 -23.31 -19.16 -119.11
C CYS A 206 -23.12 -20.67 -119.30
N ASP A 207 -24.26 -21.36 -119.42
CA ASP A 207 -24.46 -22.79 -119.20
C ASP A 207 -23.97 -23.78 -120.28
N GLU A 208 -23.19 -23.33 -121.27
CA GLU A 208 -22.66 -24.22 -122.32
C GLU A 208 -21.14 -24.10 -122.51
N LYS A 209 -20.57 -22.91 -122.25
CA LYS A 209 -19.21 -22.83 -121.68
C LYS A 209 -19.14 -23.62 -120.39
N ARG A 210 -20.25 -23.71 -119.65
CA ARG A 210 -20.40 -24.57 -118.49
C ARG A 210 -20.17 -26.03 -118.80
N VAL A 211 -20.34 -26.58 -119.99
CA VAL A 211 -20.17 -28.05 -120.18
C VAL A 211 -18.72 -28.44 -120.46
N GLU A 212 -18.01 -27.67 -121.28
CA GLU A 212 -16.55 -27.81 -121.42
C GLU A 212 -15.78 -27.25 -120.21
N ALA A 213 -16.33 -26.20 -119.61
CA ALA A 213 -15.96 -25.85 -118.26
C ALA A 213 -16.33 -26.99 -117.33
N LEU A 214 -17.41 -27.75 -117.44
CA LEU A 214 -17.76 -28.87 -116.54
C LEU A 214 -16.76 -30.03 -116.62
N LEU A 215 -16.05 -30.19 -117.75
CA LEU A 215 -14.99 -31.20 -117.90
C LEU A 215 -13.62 -30.69 -117.46
N ARG A 216 -13.24 -29.44 -117.78
CA ARG A 216 -12.08 -28.79 -117.15
C ARG A 216 -12.31 -28.60 -115.66
N GLU A 217 -13.53 -28.31 -115.26
CA GLU A 217 -14.10 -28.29 -113.92
C GLU A 217 -14.05 -29.69 -113.39
N LYS A 218 -14.41 -30.78 -114.08
CA LYS A 218 -14.26 -32.12 -113.51
C LYS A 218 -12.82 -32.42 -113.07
N ALA A 219 -11.82 -32.02 -113.87
CA ALA A 219 -10.41 -32.15 -113.53
C ALA A 219 -9.97 -31.16 -112.45
N GLN A 220 -10.39 -29.90 -112.55
CA GLN A 220 -10.21 -28.87 -111.52
C GLN A 220 -10.96 -29.23 -110.23
N LEU A 221 -12.06 -29.98 -110.31
CA LEU A 221 -12.93 -30.47 -109.24
C LEU A 221 -12.30 -31.68 -108.61
N HIS A 222 -11.54 -32.52 -109.35
CA HIS A 222 -10.69 -33.55 -108.75
C HIS A 222 -9.50 -32.95 -107.99
N LEU A 223 -8.82 -31.96 -108.59
CA LEU A 223 -7.78 -31.19 -107.89
C LEU A 223 -8.36 -30.44 -106.69
N ARG A 224 -9.55 -29.88 -106.83
CA ARG A 224 -10.31 -29.24 -105.76
C ARG A 224 -10.88 -30.24 -104.78
N LEU A 225 -11.16 -31.49 -105.16
CA LEU A 225 -11.55 -32.55 -104.23
C LEU A 225 -10.37 -32.91 -103.36
N LYS A 226 -9.16 -33.04 -103.93
CA LYS A 226 -7.93 -33.22 -103.16
C LYS A 226 -7.59 -32.01 -102.30
N GLY A 227 -7.81 -30.80 -102.82
CA GLY A 227 -7.71 -29.56 -102.05
C GLY A 227 -8.70 -29.53 -100.90
N LEU A 228 -9.96 -29.90 -101.15
CA LEU A 228 -11.02 -30.03 -100.15
C LEU A 228 -10.73 -31.17 -99.17
N GLU A 229 -10.10 -32.26 -99.57
CA GLU A 229 -9.65 -33.34 -98.67
C GLU A 229 -8.52 -32.84 -97.75
N ALA A 230 -7.59 -32.03 -98.27
CA ALA A 230 -6.57 -31.36 -97.48
C ALA A 230 -7.18 -30.30 -96.55
N GLU A 231 -8.13 -29.49 -97.03
CA GLU A 231 -8.91 -28.56 -96.21
C GLU A 231 -9.71 -29.30 -95.14
N VAL A 232 -10.30 -30.46 -95.44
CA VAL A 232 -11.00 -31.30 -94.46
C VAL A 232 -10.02 -31.86 -93.43
N ALA A 233 -8.80 -32.25 -93.82
CA ALA A 233 -7.77 -32.67 -92.89
C ALA A 233 -7.28 -31.50 -92.02
N GLU A 234 -7.08 -30.32 -92.58
CA GLU A 234 -6.74 -29.09 -91.87
C GLU A 234 -7.87 -28.66 -90.92
N LEU A 235 -9.13 -28.72 -91.36
CA LEU A 235 -10.30 -28.43 -90.52
C LEU A 235 -10.45 -29.45 -89.39
N ARG A 236 -10.12 -30.72 -89.63
CA ARG A 236 -10.06 -31.73 -88.56
C ARG A 236 -8.93 -31.43 -87.57
N ALA A 237 -7.75 -31.07 -88.04
CA ALA A 237 -6.63 -30.66 -87.18
C ALA A 237 -6.95 -29.37 -86.40
N GLN A 238 -7.59 -28.37 -87.02
CA GLN A 238 -8.07 -27.15 -86.37
C GLN A 238 -9.19 -27.44 -85.37
N LYS A 239 -10.11 -28.37 -85.68
CA LYS A 239 -11.14 -28.83 -84.74
C LYS A 239 -10.52 -29.54 -83.54
N GLU A 240 -9.51 -30.37 -83.75
CA GLU A 240 -8.81 -31.06 -82.67
C GLU A 240 -7.99 -30.09 -81.82
N ASN A 241 -7.30 -29.13 -82.44
CA ASN A 241 -6.57 -28.06 -81.75
C ASN A 241 -7.52 -27.14 -80.96
N SER A 242 -8.63 -26.71 -81.55
CA SER A 242 -9.66 -25.94 -80.82
C SER A 242 -10.31 -26.76 -79.70
N GLY A 243 -10.50 -28.07 -79.88
CA GLY A 243 -10.93 -28.99 -78.82
C GLY A 243 -9.94 -29.05 -77.66
N GLN A 244 -8.65 -29.23 -77.94
CA GLN A 244 -7.58 -29.21 -76.94
C GLN A 244 -7.48 -27.84 -76.25
N GLN A 245 -7.66 -26.74 -76.98
CA GLN A 245 -7.66 -25.39 -76.44
C GLN A 245 -8.87 -25.17 -75.51
N ALA A 246 -10.06 -25.65 -75.88
CA ALA A 246 -11.25 -25.61 -75.05
C ALA A 246 -11.08 -26.44 -73.77
N GLU A 247 -10.52 -27.65 -73.86
CA GLU A 247 -10.21 -28.48 -72.69
C GLU A 247 -9.16 -27.84 -71.77
N ASN A 248 -8.13 -27.19 -72.33
CA ASN A 248 -7.13 -26.47 -71.55
C ASN A 248 -7.75 -25.27 -70.82
N VAL A 249 -8.58 -24.48 -71.50
CA VAL A 249 -9.32 -23.37 -70.88
C VAL A 249 -10.25 -23.88 -69.79
N GLN A 250 -10.98 -24.98 -70.03
CA GLN A 250 -11.86 -25.58 -69.04
C GLN A 250 -11.09 -26.09 -67.82
N ARG A 251 -9.92 -26.72 -68.01
CA ARG A 251 -9.05 -27.13 -66.90
C ARG A 251 -8.55 -25.93 -66.08
N ILE A 252 -8.15 -24.85 -66.74
CA ILE A 252 -7.72 -23.62 -66.06
C ILE A 252 -8.89 -23.01 -65.27
N GLN A 253 -10.09 -22.94 -65.87
CA GLN A 253 -11.28 -22.43 -65.20
C GLN A 253 -11.65 -23.27 -63.98
N ILE A 254 -11.67 -24.60 -64.09
CA ILE A 254 -11.95 -25.50 -62.95
C ILE A 254 -10.93 -25.28 -61.84
N ARG A 255 -9.64 -25.16 -62.19
CA ARG A 255 -8.58 -24.88 -61.21
C ARG A 255 -8.80 -23.53 -60.53
N GLN A 256 -9.02 -22.45 -61.27
CA GLN A 256 -9.30 -21.13 -60.71
C GLN A 256 -10.56 -21.11 -59.84
N LEU A 257 -11.59 -21.87 -60.22
CA LEU A 257 -12.82 -22.02 -59.44
C LEU A 257 -12.53 -22.75 -58.12
N SER A 258 -11.67 -23.78 -58.14
CA SER A 258 -11.24 -24.47 -56.92
C SER A 258 -10.36 -23.60 -56.01
N GLU A 259 -9.46 -22.81 -56.59
CA GLU A 259 -8.57 -21.88 -55.87
C GLU A 259 -9.38 -20.75 -55.21
N SER A 260 -10.32 -20.14 -55.95
CA SER A 260 -11.24 -19.13 -55.40
C SER A 260 -12.16 -19.71 -54.32
N GLN A 261 -12.66 -20.94 -54.50
CA GLN A 261 -13.48 -21.60 -53.48
C GLN A 261 -12.68 -21.92 -52.19
N ALA A 262 -11.40 -22.28 -52.32
CA ALA A 262 -10.51 -22.44 -51.16
C ALA A 262 -10.23 -21.09 -50.46
N ALA A 263 -10.00 -20.03 -51.22
CA ALA A 263 -9.80 -18.68 -50.68
C ALA A 263 -11.04 -18.18 -49.92
N VAL A 264 -12.24 -18.41 -50.45
CA VAL A 264 -13.51 -18.08 -49.78
C VAL A 264 -13.62 -18.80 -48.44
N LYS A 265 -13.34 -20.11 -48.38
CA LYS A 265 -13.37 -20.88 -47.12
C LYS A 265 -12.36 -20.36 -46.10
N SER A 266 -11.17 -19.96 -46.53
CA SER A 266 -10.15 -19.34 -45.65
C SER A 266 -10.66 -18.02 -45.07
N LEU A 267 -11.18 -17.14 -45.92
CA LEU A 267 -11.74 -15.85 -45.50
C LEU A 267 -12.95 -16.01 -44.59
N GLU A 268 -13.78 -17.04 -44.80
CA GLU A 268 -14.90 -17.36 -43.91
C GLU A 268 -14.43 -17.81 -42.52
N ALA A 269 -13.37 -18.61 -42.43
CA ALA A 269 -12.76 -19.02 -41.17
C ALA A 269 -12.13 -17.83 -40.44
N GLU A 270 -11.41 -16.96 -41.16
CA GLU A 270 -10.86 -15.71 -40.60
C GLU A 270 -11.97 -14.79 -40.09
N ARG A 271 -13.05 -14.62 -40.85
CA ARG A 271 -14.22 -13.84 -40.44
C ARG A 271 -14.84 -14.40 -39.16
N GLN A 272 -14.97 -15.73 -39.02
CA GLN A 272 -15.47 -16.36 -37.81
C GLN A 272 -14.53 -16.14 -36.61
N SER A 273 -13.22 -16.26 -36.82
CA SER A 273 -12.21 -15.98 -35.78
C SER A 273 -12.29 -14.53 -35.29
N LEU A 274 -12.35 -13.57 -36.22
CA LEU A 274 -12.46 -12.14 -35.88
C LEU A 274 -13.77 -11.82 -35.15
N ARG A 275 -14.88 -12.48 -35.51
CA ARG A 275 -16.15 -12.33 -34.77
C ARG A 275 -16.03 -12.80 -33.32
N LEU A 276 -15.42 -13.96 -33.09
CA LEU A 276 -15.21 -14.47 -31.72
C LEU A 276 -14.28 -13.56 -30.91
N GLN A 277 -13.28 -12.96 -31.55
CA GLN A 277 -12.42 -11.96 -30.89
C GLN A 277 -13.19 -10.68 -30.55
N LEU A 278 -14.05 -10.21 -31.45
CA LEU A 278 -14.89 -9.04 -31.22
C LEU A 278 -15.87 -9.27 -30.07
N GLU A 279 -16.56 -10.41 -30.04
CA GLU A 279 -17.47 -10.80 -28.94
C GLU A 279 -16.74 -10.85 -27.58
N ARG A 280 -15.49 -11.36 -27.54
CA ARG A 280 -14.67 -11.36 -26.32
C ARG A 280 -14.35 -9.93 -25.87
N MET A 281 -13.87 -9.08 -26.76
CA MET A 281 -13.54 -7.69 -26.44
C MET A 281 -14.79 -6.91 -25.99
N GLU A 282 -15.94 -7.14 -26.60
CA GLU A 282 -17.22 -6.55 -26.18
C GLU A 282 -17.62 -7.00 -24.77
N SER A 283 -17.43 -8.28 -24.44
CA SER A 283 -17.71 -8.80 -23.10
C SER A 283 -16.78 -8.23 -22.02
N GLU A 284 -15.49 -8.08 -22.33
CA GLU A 284 -14.51 -7.44 -21.43
C GLU A 284 -14.83 -5.95 -21.22
N LEU A 285 -15.22 -5.25 -22.30
CA LEU A 285 -15.66 -3.86 -22.22
C LEU A 285 -16.92 -3.72 -21.34
N HIS A 286 -17.89 -4.62 -21.50
CA HIS A 286 -19.10 -4.64 -20.69
C HIS A 286 -18.80 -4.83 -19.20
N LEU A 287 -17.94 -5.80 -18.87
CA LEU A 287 -17.51 -6.06 -17.50
C LEU A 287 -16.77 -4.84 -16.90
N SER A 288 -15.91 -4.19 -17.69
CA SER A 288 -15.22 -2.96 -17.30
C SER A 288 -16.20 -1.80 -17.03
N HIS A 289 -17.24 -1.67 -17.87
CA HIS A 289 -18.31 -0.69 -17.65
C HIS A 289 -19.09 -0.96 -16.37
N GLU A 290 -19.44 -2.21 -16.08
CA GLU A 290 -20.11 -2.58 -14.83
C GLU A 290 -19.24 -2.29 -13.61
N GLN A 291 -17.94 -2.65 -13.66
CA GLN A 291 -16.98 -2.35 -12.59
C GLN A 291 -16.84 -0.83 -12.37
N ASN A 292 -16.73 -0.05 -13.43
CA ASN A 292 -16.70 1.41 -13.35
C ASN A 292 -17.99 1.98 -12.75
N GLY A 293 -19.15 1.42 -13.10
CA GLY A 293 -20.43 1.79 -12.48
C GLY A 293 -20.46 1.51 -10.97
N GLN A 294 -19.93 0.37 -10.53
CA GLN A 294 -19.83 0.03 -9.11
C GLN A 294 -18.87 0.97 -8.35
N LEU A 295 -17.70 1.25 -8.92
CA LEU A 295 -16.72 2.17 -8.34
C LEU A 295 -17.27 3.59 -8.24
N THR A 296 -17.93 4.07 -9.29
CA THR A 296 -18.61 5.37 -9.31
C THR A 296 -19.72 5.42 -8.25
N GLY A 297 -20.49 4.34 -8.08
CA GLY A 297 -21.50 4.24 -7.03
C GLY A 297 -20.91 4.28 -5.61
N ARG A 298 -19.74 3.65 -5.39
CA ARG A 298 -19.01 3.72 -4.11
C ARG A 298 -18.46 5.12 -3.86
N LEU A 299 -17.92 5.77 -4.89
CA LEU A 299 -17.42 7.14 -4.84
C LEU A 299 -18.52 8.11 -4.41
N HIS A 300 -19.67 8.10 -5.09
CA HIS A 300 -20.80 8.96 -4.72
C HIS A 300 -21.32 8.71 -3.31
N LYS A 301 -21.31 7.45 -2.83
CA LYS A 301 -21.68 7.14 -1.43
C LYS A 301 -20.68 7.73 -0.43
N ALA A 302 -19.38 7.61 -0.71
CA ALA A 302 -18.33 8.18 0.12
C ALA A 302 -18.40 9.72 0.14
N GLU A 303 -18.64 10.36 -1.00
CA GLU A 303 -18.83 11.81 -1.11
C GLU A 303 -20.01 12.29 -0.25
N ARG A 304 -21.16 11.60 -0.31
CA ARG A 304 -22.32 11.91 0.55
C ARG A 304 -22.01 11.77 2.04
N GLN A 305 -21.24 10.75 2.43
CA GLN A 305 -20.81 10.59 3.82
C GLN A 305 -19.90 11.75 4.26
N ILE A 306 -18.96 12.16 3.40
CA ILE A 306 -18.09 13.31 3.67
C ILE A 306 -18.91 14.60 3.80
N GLU A 307 -19.90 14.83 2.95
CA GLU A 307 -20.77 16.01 3.05
C GLU A 307 -21.61 16.00 4.34
N SER A 308 -22.15 14.84 4.72
CA SER A 308 -22.88 14.67 5.98
C SER A 308 -21.98 14.96 7.19
N LEU A 309 -20.76 14.43 7.22
CA LEU A 309 -19.78 14.69 8.27
C LEU A 309 -19.36 16.17 8.31
N LYS A 310 -19.15 16.79 7.14
CA LYS A 310 -18.87 18.24 7.04
C LYS A 310 -20.01 19.08 7.60
N HIS A 311 -21.26 18.68 7.34
CA HIS A 311 -22.42 19.38 7.89
C HIS A 311 -22.51 19.20 9.41
N SER A 312 -22.34 17.97 9.93
CA SER A 312 -22.30 17.69 11.37
C SER A 312 -21.23 18.52 12.08
N HIS A 313 -20.01 18.51 11.54
CA HIS A 313 -18.90 19.27 12.11
C HIS A 313 -19.15 20.78 12.11
N LYS A 314 -19.79 21.33 11.06
CA LYS A 314 -20.21 22.74 11.04
C LYS A 314 -21.22 23.06 12.14
N LEU A 315 -22.16 22.15 12.41
CA LEU A 315 -23.13 22.32 13.49
C LEU A 315 -22.46 22.26 14.88
N GLU A 316 -21.55 21.32 15.10
CA GLU A 316 -20.76 21.21 16.34
C GLU A 316 -19.89 22.45 16.58
N LEU A 317 -19.22 22.95 15.53
CA LEU A 317 -18.45 24.19 15.59
C LEU A 317 -19.34 25.41 15.90
N ALA A 318 -20.55 25.46 15.37
CA ALA A 318 -21.49 26.53 15.68
C ALA A 318 -21.99 26.42 17.14
N SER A 319 -22.28 25.20 17.62
CA SER A 319 -22.71 24.95 18.99
C SER A 319 -21.65 25.35 20.01
N THR A 320 -20.41 24.90 19.81
CA THR A 320 -19.27 25.24 20.69
C THR A 320 -18.98 26.74 20.69
N LYS A 321 -19.07 27.43 19.54
CA LYS A 321 -18.96 28.90 19.48
C LYS A 321 -20.05 29.60 20.26
N LEU A 322 -21.29 29.12 20.19
CA LEU A 322 -22.41 29.67 20.95
C LEU A 322 -22.22 29.44 22.45
N GLU A 323 -21.75 28.27 22.87
CA GLU A 323 -21.43 27.98 24.28
C GLU A 323 -20.30 28.87 24.80
N CYS A 324 -19.20 29.02 24.04
CA CYS A 324 -18.12 29.93 24.39
C CYS A 324 -18.59 31.39 24.49
N ALA A 325 -19.49 31.83 23.61
CA ALA A 325 -20.05 33.18 23.67
C ALA A 325 -20.96 33.35 24.90
N ARG A 326 -21.75 32.34 25.26
CA ARG A 326 -22.59 32.34 26.46
C ARG A 326 -21.75 32.41 27.74
N SER A 327 -20.76 31.53 27.87
CA SER A 327 -19.88 31.51 29.05
C SER A 327 -19.08 32.80 29.20
N LYS A 328 -18.57 33.35 28.09
CA LYS A 328 -17.94 34.68 28.11
C LYS A 328 -18.89 35.76 28.63
N GLY A 329 -20.14 35.76 28.16
CA GLY A 329 -21.15 36.71 28.63
C GLY A 329 -21.52 36.52 30.11
N GLU A 330 -21.50 35.29 30.63
CA GLU A 330 -21.71 35.01 32.06
C GLU A 330 -20.57 35.57 32.90
N VAL A 331 -19.31 35.31 32.52
CA VAL A 331 -18.13 35.86 33.19
C VAL A 331 -18.09 37.39 33.15
N GLU A 332 -18.48 38.00 32.02
CA GLU A 332 -18.58 39.46 31.92
C GLU A 332 -19.63 40.03 32.88
N ARG A 333 -20.80 39.38 33.00
CA ARG A 333 -21.81 39.79 33.99
C ARG A 333 -21.33 39.61 35.42
N GLU A 334 -20.69 38.50 35.74
CA GLU A 334 -20.11 38.27 37.07
C GLU A 334 -19.06 39.34 37.40
N ARG A 335 -18.16 39.66 36.47
CA ARG A 335 -17.22 40.77 36.60
C ARG A 335 -17.93 42.07 36.90
N ASP A 336 -18.97 42.41 36.14
CA ASP A 336 -19.70 43.67 36.32
C ASP A 336 -20.42 43.72 37.67
N THR A 337 -20.96 42.59 38.15
CA THR A 337 -21.54 42.49 39.51
C THR A 337 -20.49 42.66 40.61
N LEU A 338 -19.33 42.04 40.47
CA LEU A 338 -18.22 42.19 41.41
C LEU A 338 -17.68 43.62 41.41
N GLN A 339 -17.59 44.25 40.23
CA GLN A 339 -17.23 45.65 40.13
C GLN A 339 -18.24 46.55 40.85
N GLY A 340 -19.54 46.31 40.66
CA GLY A 340 -20.58 47.02 41.41
C GLY A 340 -20.46 46.85 42.93
N HIS A 341 -20.07 45.66 43.42
CA HIS A 341 -19.76 45.45 44.83
C HIS A 341 -18.52 46.21 45.30
N ILE A 342 -17.46 46.24 44.50
CA ILE A 342 -16.24 47.01 44.78
C ILE A 342 -16.58 48.49 44.90
N ASP A 343 -17.32 49.04 43.94
CA ASP A 343 -17.71 50.45 43.92
C ASP A 343 -18.59 50.78 45.14
N GLY A 344 -19.56 49.91 45.48
CA GLY A 344 -20.37 50.06 46.68
C GLY A 344 -19.52 50.11 47.96
N LEU A 345 -18.60 49.15 48.14
CA LEU A 345 -17.69 49.13 49.29
C LEU A 345 -16.76 50.34 49.33
N GLN A 346 -16.31 50.84 48.18
CA GLN A 346 -15.52 52.07 48.11
C GLN A 346 -16.32 53.27 48.61
N THR A 347 -17.57 53.42 48.18
CA THR A 347 -18.43 54.50 48.68
C THR A 347 -18.67 54.40 50.18
N ASP A 348 -18.88 53.19 50.72
CA ASP A 348 -19.02 52.99 52.16
C ASP A 348 -17.74 53.39 52.92
N VAL A 349 -16.57 53.03 52.40
CA VAL A 349 -15.28 53.43 52.98
C VAL A 349 -15.11 54.95 52.95
N GLU A 350 -15.51 55.62 51.87
CA GLU A 350 -15.46 57.08 51.77
C GLU A 350 -16.40 57.75 52.79
N VAL A 351 -17.62 57.25 52.94
CA VAL A 351 -18.59 57.74 53.93
C VAL A 351 -18.06 57.54 55.34
N LEU A 352 -17.50 56.36 55.64
CA LEU A 352 -16.90 56.05 56.94
C LEU A 352 -15.66 56.92 57.23
N LYS A 353 -14.81 57.17 56.23
CA LYS A 353 -13.70 58.13 56.34
C LYS A 353 -14.21 59.53 56.63
N ALA A 354 -15.22 60.01 55.90
CA ALA A 354 -15.81 61.33 56.14
C ALA A 354 -16.47 61.43 57.52
N ALA A 355 -17.13 60.37 58.00
CA ALA A 355 -17.65 60.31 59.36
C ALA A 355 -16.52 60.33 60.40
N MET A 356 -15.45 59.57 60.18
CA MET A 356 -14.26 59.57 61.03
C MET A 356 -13.62 60.97 61.09
N GLU A 357 -13.46 61.66 59.96
CA GLU A 357 -12.93 63.02 59.93
C GLU A 357 -13.82 64.01 60.70
N ARG A 358 -15.15 63.94 60.53
CA ARG A 358 -16.07 64.76 61.35
C ARG A 358 -15.94 64.45 62.84
N HIS A 359 -15.81 63.18 63.22
CA HIS A 359 -15.57 62.79 64.61
C HIS A 359 -14.23 63.30 65.13
N LYS A 360 -13.17 63.26 64.32
CA LYS A 360 -11.87 63.86 64.65
C LYS A 360 -12.01 65.37 64.86
N GLU A 361 -12.74 66.09 64.01
CA GLU A 361 -12.99 67.53 64.19
C GLU A 361 -13.71 67.83 65.50
N VAL A 362 -14.77 67.07 65.82
CA VAL A 362 -15.48 67.19 67.10
C VAL A 362 -14.56 66.88 68.28
N LEU A 363 -13.71 65.87 68.18
CA LEU A 363 -12.69 65.57 69.18
C LEU A 363 -11.69 66.71 69.32
N VAL A 364 -11.22 67.28 68.22
CA VAL A 364 -10.33 68.44 68.21
C VAL A 364 -11.01 69.67 68.83
N GLU A 365 -12.31 69.87 68.63
CA GLU A 365 -13.07 70.94 69.30
C GLU A 365 -13.20 70.71 70.81
N LYS A 366 -13.47 69.47 71.22
CA LYS A 366 -13.48 69.07 72.64
C LYS A 366 -12.10 69.18 73.27
N GLU A 367 -11.06 68.83 72.53
CA GLU A 367 -9.67 69.04 72.89
C GLU A 367 -9.36 70.53 72.95
N ARG A 368 -9.85 71.38 72.05
CA ARG A 368 -9.70 72.85 72.13
C ARG A 368 -10.40 73.42 73.36
N GLU A 369 -11.58 72.93 73.73
CA GLU A 369 -12.28 73.29 74.97
C GLU A 369 -11.53 72.82 76.23
N ALA A 370 -10.95 71.62 76.18
CA ALA A 370 -10.07 71.10 77.23
C ALA A 370 -8.75 71.88 77.28
N VAL A 371 -8.19 72.24 76.13
CA VAL A 371 -6.98 73.05 75.95
C VAL A 371 -7.23 74.46 76.41
N ARG A 372 -8.42 75.07 76.30
CA ARG A 372 -8.71 76.37 76.92
C ARG A 372 -8.69 76.27 78.45
N ARG A 373 -9.28 75.21 79.02
CA ARG A 373 -9.21 74.91 80.47
C ARG A 373 -7.79 74.60 80.93
N VAL A 374 -7.04 73.90 80.10
CA VAL A 374 -5.65 73.54 80.31
C VAL A 374 -4.72 74.70 79.96
N GLN A 375 -5.08 75.68 79.13
CA GLN A 375 -4.33 76.90 78.78
C GLN A 375 -4.33 77.88 79.94
N ALA A 376 -5.44 77.98 80.67
CA ALA A 376 -5.46 78.67 81.96
C ALA A 376 -4.50 78.01 82.98
N ALA A 377 -4.36 76.67 82.97
CA ALA A 377 -3.39 75.94 83.79
C ALA A 377 -1.98 75.89 83.16
N ARG A 378 -1.88 76.07 81.84
CA ARG A 378 -0.66 75.99 81.04
C ARG A 378 -0.04 77.34 80.82
N GLU A 379 -0.65 78.50 80.98
CA GLU A 379 0.10 79.78 80.99
C GLU A 379 1.16 79.80 82.12
N GLU A 380 0.88 79.03 83.17
CA GLU A 380 1.77 78.72 84.28
C GLU A 380 2.85 77.68 83.91
N GLU A 381 2.52 76.68 83.09
CA GLU A 381 3.47 75.69 82.57
C GLU A 381 4.18 76.12 81.28
N PHE A 382 3.66 77.06 80.49
CA PHE A 382 4.09 77.51 79.16
C PHE A 382 5.42 78.25 79.26
N ARG A 383 5.70 78.88 80.40
CA ARG A 383 7.04 79.41 80.68
C ARG A 383 8.08 78.30 80.85
N LYS A 384 7.68 77.08 81.24
CA LYS A 384 8.53 75.88 81.36
C LYS A 384 8.47 74.99 80.11
N THR A 385 7.34 74.96 79.41
CA THR A 385 7.18 74.21 78.16
C THR A 385 7.70 74.95 76.95
N ALA A 386 7.93 76.27 76.99
CA ALA A 386 8.56 77.00 75.88
C ALA A 386 10.00 76.52 75.64
N THR A 387 10.78 76.34 76.71
CA THR A 387 12.13 75.77 76.65
C THR A 387 12.11 74.31 76.24
N LEU A 388 11.14 73.53 76.70
CA LEU A 388 10.95 72.14 76.25
C LEU A 388 10.34 72.03 74.85
N HIS A 389 9.67 73.08 74.34
CA HIS A 389 9.08 73.12 73.01
C HIS A 389 10.13 73.40 71.96
N GLU A 390 11.14 74.24 72.24
CA GLU A 390 12.29 74.39 71.34
C GLU A 390 13.02 73.05 71.19
N ASP A 391 13.34 72.38 72.29
CA ASP A 391 13.97 71.04 72.28
C ASP A 391 13.07 69.97 71.62
N LYS A 392 11.74 70.04 71.86
CA LYS A 392 10.77 69.11 71.25
C LYS A 392 10.57 69.38 69.76
N LEU A 393 10.62 70.63 69.30
CA LEU A 393 10.50 70.97 67.87
C LEU A 393 11.72 70.47 67.10
N GLU A 394 12.91 70.57 67.68
CA GLU A 394 14.14 69.99 67.11
C GLU A 394 14.07 68.47 67.03
N LEU A 395 13.52 67.81 68.06
CA LEU A 395 13.29 66.36 68.05
C LEU A 395 12.16 65.94 67.10
N GLU A 396 11.05 66.68 67.03
CA GLU A 396 9.93 66.43 66.11
C GLU A 396 10.34 66.62 64.65
N ASN A 397 11.15 67.63 64.36
CA ASN A 397 11.72 67.81 63.02
C ASN A 397 12.64 66.65 62.63
N ARG A 398 13.40 66.11 63.60
CA ARG A 398 14.26 64.94 63.39
C ARG A 398 13.45 63.65 63.25
N VAL A 399 12.34 63.50 63.97
CA VAL A 399 11.40 62.38 63.84
C VAL A 399 10.64 62.45 62.52
N ALA A 400 10.12 63.61 62.13
CA ALA A 400 9.44 63.80 60.85
C ALA A 400 10.38 63.51 59.67
N ALA A 401 11.65 63.90 59.75
CA ALA A 401 12.65 63.56 58.74
C ALA A 401 12.91 62.04 58.67
N LEU A 402 12.98 61.35 59.83
CA LEU A 402 13.13 59.89 59.89
C LEU A 402 11.87 59.14 59.44
N GLU A 403 10.68 59.67 59.71
CA GLU A 403 9.40 59.12 59.24
C GLU A 403 9.24 59.30 57.74
N GLN A 404 9.63 60.44 57.18
CA GLN A 404 9.68 60.64 55.73
C GLN A 404 10.68 59.68 55.08
N GLN A 405 11.87 59.51 55.67
CA GLN A 405 12.85 58.54 55.18
C GLN A 405 12.30 57.10 55.27
N ARG A 406 11.57 56.76 56.35
CA ARG A 406 10.94 55.45 56.54
C ARG A 406 9.80 55.22 55.54
N VAL A 407 8.94 56.20 55.27
CA VAL A 407 7.86 56.06 54.28
C VAL A 407 8.43 55.91 52.87
N LEU A 408 9.50 56.64 52.55
CA LEU A 408 10.21 56.46 51.28
C LEU A 408 10.84 55.06 51.20
N GLN A 409 11.45 54.57 52.29
CA GLN A 409 11.98 53.21 52.37
C GLN A 409 10.88 52.15 52.22
N GLU A 410 9.75 52.29 52.92
CA GLU A 410 8.60 51.38 52.82
C GLU A 410 7.98 51.41 51.42
N ALA A 411 7.90 52.57 50.77
CA ALA A 411 7.45 52.68 49.38
C ALA A 411 8.42 52.00 48.41
N THR A 412 9.73 52.13 48.62
CA THR A 412 10.73 51.40 47.80
C THR A 412 10.69 49.90 48.04
N ASP A 413 10.51 49.46 49.29
CA ASP A 413 10.42 48.04 49.66
C ASP A 413 9.13 47.43 49.11
N GLN A 414 8.02 48.17 49.14
CA GLN A 414 6.74 47.76 48.57
C GLN A 414 6.78 47.69 47.04
N ALA A 415 7.40 48.67 46.37
CA ALA A 415 7.60 48.62 44.93
C ALA A 415 8.48 47.43 44.50
N GLN A 416 9.57 47.18 45.23
CA GLN A 416 10.41 45.98 45.00
C GLN A 416 9.62 44.70 45.21
N LYS A 417 8.79 44.63 46.26
CA LYS A 417 7.94 43.47 46.53
C LYS A 417 6.93 43.23 45.41
N GLU A 418 6.28 44.27 44.91
CA GLU A 418 5.35 44.20 43.78
C GLU A 418 6.06 43.72 42.51
N GLU A 419 7.26 44.23 42.21
CA GLU A 419 8.09 43.75 41.09
C GLU A 419 8.44 42.26 41.25
N TRP A 420 8.79 41.80 42.45
CA TRP A 420 9.06 40.39 42.71
C TRP A 420 7.80 39.52 42.59
N GLU A 421 6.65 40.00 43.06
CA GLU A 421 5.36 39.31 42.91
C GLU A 421 4.91 39.23 41.45
N GLU A 422 5.17 40.26 40.65
CA GLU A 422 4.97 40.22 39.20
C GLU A 422 5.90 39.22 38.52
N ARG A 423 7.20 39.24 38.85
CA ARG A 423 8.16 38.24 38.32
C ARG A 423 7.75 36.81 38.68
N ILE A 424 7.26 36.58 39.90
CA ILE A 424 6.72 35.28 40.32
C ILE A 424 5.47 34.93 39.52
N ARG A 425 4.54 35.86 39.32
CA ARG A 425 3.34 35.63 38.50
C ARG A 425 3.69 35.29 37.05
N TYR A 426 4.63 35.99 36.42
CA TYR A 426 5.11 35.68 35.08
C TYR A 426 5.79 34.30 35.01
N ALA A 427 6.63 33.98 36.00
CA ALA A 427 7.27 32.67 36.08
C ALA A 427 6.25 31.54 36.26
N GLN A 428 5.22 31.73 37.10
CA GLN A 428 4.13 30.77 37.30
C GLN A 428 3.29 30.58 36.04
N GLN A 429 2.96 31.65 35.32
CA GLN A 429 2.25 31.57 34.04
C GLN A 429 3.07 30.82 32.98
N GLY A 430 4.38 31.06 32.93
CA GLY A 430 5.33 30.33 32.08
C GLY A 430 5.46 28.85 32.48
N GLU A 431 5.43 28.54 33.77
CA GLU A 431 5.43 27.17 34.26
C GLU A 431 4.12 26.45 33.89
N GLU A 432 2.97 27.10 34.06
CA GLU A 432 1.67 26.55 33.70
C GLU A 432 1.54 26.29 32.20
N SER A 433 2.01 27.21 31.35
CA SER A 433 2.02 27.00 29.90
C SER A 433 2.93 25.83 29.52
N ALA A 434 4.14 25.75 30.09
CA ALA A 434 5.04 24.62 29.90
C ALA A 434 4.45 23.29 30.40
N ARG A 435 3.72 23.29 31.53
CA ARG A 435 3.00 22.11 32.04
C ARG A 435 1.87 21.66 31.11
N ARG A 436 1.09 22.60 30.55
CA ARG A 436 0.05 22.30 29.56
C ARG A 436 0.66 21.73 28.27
N GLU A 437 1.76 22.31 27.80
CA GLU A 437 2.50 21.81 26.64
C GLU A 437 3.08 20.41 26.89
N LEU A 438 3.68 20.18 28.06
CA LEU A 438 4.19 18.86 28.45
C LEU A 438 3.07 17.82 28.52
N GLN A 439 1.90 18.17 29.05
CA GLN A 439 0.74 17.28 29.07
C GLN A 439 0.23 16.98 27.66
N ASN A 440 0.17 17.98 26.78
CA ASN A 440 -0.20 17.80 25.38
C ASN A 440 0.81 16.89 24.65
N LEU A 441 2.11 17.06 24.90
CA LEU A 441 3.15 16.20 24.34
C LEU A 441 3.06 14.77 24.87
N ARG A 442 2.78 14.58 26.17
CA ARG A 442 2.54 13.25 26.77
C ARG A 442 1.33 12.55 26.13
N ASN A 443 0.22 13.26 25.96
CA ASN A 443 -0.97 12.71 25.31
C ASN A 443 -0.69 12.33 23.85
N LYS A 444 0.06 13.16 23.11
CA LYS A 444 0.50 12.84 21.74
C LYS A 444 1.42 11.62 21.70
N LEU A 445 2.37 11.52 22.64
CA LEU A 445 3.27 10.37 22.75
C LEU A 445 2.49 9.09 23.05
N GLN A 446 1.55 9.13 24.00
CA GLN A 446 0.68 7.99 24.31
C GLN A 446 -0.17 7.56 23.10
N HIS A 447 -0.73 8.52 22.35
CA HIS A 447 -1.46 8.22 21.13
C HIS A 447 -0.56 7.57 20.07
N GLN A 448 0.66 8.08 19.88
CA GLN A 448 1.64 7.49 18.98
C GLN A 448 2.09 6.09 19.42
N SER A 449 2.27 5.85 20.73
CA SER A 449 2.56 4.51 21.26
C SER A 449 1.44 3.52 20.98
N LEU A 450 0.18 3.90 21.20
CA LEU A 450 -0.97 3.05 20.86
C LEU A 450 -1.06 2.75 19.36
N GLN A 451 -0.79 3.75 18.51
CA GLN A 451 -0.73 3.56 17.05
C GLN A 451 0.41 2.63 16.62
N LEU A 452 1.56 2.72 17.28
CA LEU A 452 2.69 1.81 17.03
C LEU A 452 2.37 0.39 17.46
N GLU A 453 1.76 0.19 18.64
CA GLU A 453 1.30 -1.12 19.11
C GLU A 453 0.27 -1.73 18.14
N GLU A 454 -0.68 -0.93 17.65
CA GLU A 454 -1.65 -1.39 16.66
C GLU A 454 -1.00 -1.75 15.32
N PHE A 455 0.00 -0.97 14.89
CA PHE A 455 0.78 -1.27 13.68
C PHE A 455 1.60 -2.55 13.84
N GLU A 456 2.22 -2.78 15.00
CA GLU A 456 2.93 -4.02 15.31
C GLU A 456 1.99 -5.22 15.33
N ARG A 457 0.79 -5.06 15.89
CA ARG A 457 -0.28 -6.07 15.87
C ARG A 457 -0.69 -6.43 14.45
N GLN A 458 -0.94 -5.43 13.61
CA GLN A 458 -1.25 -5.63 12.18
C GLN A 458 -0.08 -6.30 11.44
N LYS A 459 1.16 -5.94 11.76
CA LYS A 459 2.35 -6.56 11.16
C LYS A 459 2.48 -8.03 11.54
N ALA A 460 2.16 -8.40 12.78
CA ALA A 460 2.09 -9.79 13.22
C ALA A 460 0.98 -10.56 12.47
N GLU A 461 -0.23 -10.00 12.37
CA GLU A 461 -1.33 -10.60 11.60
C GLU A 461 -0.96 -10.82 10.12
N VAL A 462 -0.26 -9.87 9.50
CA VAL A 462 0.23 -10.01 8.12
C VAL A 462 1.29 -11.11 8.01
N ALA A 463 2.14 -11.28 9.02
CA ALA A 463 3.12 -12.36 9.05
C ALA A 463 2.43 -13.73 9.17
N ASP A 464 1.43 -13.85 10.04
CA ASP A 464 0.64 -15.07 10.21
C ASP A 464 -0.12 -15.43 8.93
N LEU A 465 -0.78 -14.46 8.29
CA LEU A 465 -1.48 -14.67 7.02
C LEU A 465 -0.53 -15.05 5.87
N LYS A 466 0.71 -14.53 5.89
CA LYS A 466 1.74 -14.94 4.93
C LYS A 466 2.19 -16.38 5.18
N GLN A 467 2.37 -16.78 6.43
CA GLN A 467 2.70 -18.16 6.78
C GLN A 467 1.57 -19.11 6.36
N GLN A 468 0.31 -18.78 6.66
CA GLN A 468 -0.86 -19.57 6.24
C GLN A 468 -0.94 -19.70 4.71
N ASN A 469 -0.66 -18.63 3.96
CA ASN A 469 -0.61 -18.71 2.50
C ASN A 469 0.51 -19.62 2.00
N GLN A 470 1.69 -19.58 2.63
CA GLN A 470 2.79 -20.48 2.29
C GLN A 470 2.41 -21.95 2.57
N GLU A 471 1.79 -22.23 3.72
CA GLU A 471 1.30 -23.57 4.08
C GLU A 471 0.25 -24.06 3.09
N LEU A 472 -0.71 -23.22 2.71
CA LEU A 472 -1.72 -23.54 1.69
C LEU A 472 -1.10 -23.75 0.30
N SER A 473 -0.10 -22.97 -0.10
CA SER A 473 0.64 -23.20 -1.34
C SER A 473 1.39 -24.53 -1.34
N VAL A 474 2.00 -24.91 -0.22
CA VAL A 474 2.65 -26.23 -0.08
C VAL A 474 1.61 -27.34 -0.18
N GLN A 475 0.46 -27.21 0.50
CA GLN A 475 -0.63 -28.17 0.40
C GLN A 475 -1.16 -28.31 -1.03
N LEU A 476 -1.40 -27.20 -1.73
CA LEU A 476 -1.79 -27.21 -3.14
C LEU A 476 -0.73 -27.88 -4.02
N GLY A 477 0.56 -27.63 -3.77
CA GLY A 477 1.66 -28.31 -4.45
C GLY A 477 1.65 -29.83 -4.24
N THR A 478 1.42 -30.28 -3.00
CA THR A 478 1.32 -31.72 -2.70
C THR A 478 0.09 -32.36 -3.36
N LEU A 479 -1.05 -31.68 -3.34
CA LEU A 479 -2.27 -32.16 -4.01
C LEU A 479 -2.08 -32.23 -5.51
N SER A 480 -1.50 -31.21 -6.14
CA SER A 480 -1.19 -31.21 -7.57
C SER A 480 -0.21 -32.33 -7.94
N HIS A 481 0.82 -32.58 -7.12
CA HIS A 481 1.72 -33.70 -7.34
C HIS A 481 1.00 -35.05 -7.23
N SER A 482 0.09 -35.20 -6.26
CA SER A 482 -0.72 -36.41 -6.11
C SER A 482 -1.71 -36.61 -7.27
N GLU A 483 -2.33 -35.54 -7.75
CA GLU A 483 -3.22 -35.53 -8.90
C GLU A 483 -2.48 -35.95 -10.16
N ASN A 484 -1.28 -35.39 -10.39
CA ASN A 484 -0.42 -35.80 -11.50
C ASN A 484 -0.02 -37.28 -11.40
N GLY A 485 0.35 -37.77 -10.21
CA GLY A 485 0.64 -39.19 -9.99
C GLY A 485 -0.56 -40.10 -10.27
N LEU A 486 -1.77 -39.69 -9.88
CA LEU A 486 -3.00 -40.41 -10.20
C LEU A 486 -3.33 -40.36 -11.69
N MET A 487 -3.11 -39.23 -12.36
CA MET A 487 -3.28 -39.09 -13.82
C MET A 487 -2.31 -40.00 -14.58
N GLU A 488 -1.04 -40.06 -14.18
CA GLU A 488 -0.07 -40.99 -14.75
C GLU A 488 -0.46 -42.45 -14.52
N ALA A 489 -0.92 -42.80 -13.32
CA ALA A 489 -1.40 -44.15 -13.01
C ALA A 489 -2.63 -44.51 -13.86
N ASN A 490 -3.57 -43.58 -14.02
CA ASN A 490 -4.75 -43.75 -14.86
C ASN A 490 -4.36 -43.94 -16.33
N GLN A 491 -3.40 -43.16 -16.83
CA GLN A 491 -2.88 -43.32 -18.19
C GLN A 491 -2.23 -44.68 -18.39
N ARG A 492 -1.38 -45.14 -17.44
CA ARG A 492 -0.79 -46.48 -17.48
C ARG A 492 -1.85 -47.58 -17.50
N LEU A 493 -2.91 -47.44 -16.70
CA LEU A 493 -4.02 -48.38 -16.69
C LEU A 493 -4.76 -48.39 -18.04
N ARG A 494 -5.01 -47.24 -18.65
CA ARG A 494 -5.58 -47.15 -20.00
C ARG A 494 -4.70 -47.84 -21.04
N ASP A 495 -3.40 -47.56 -21.03
CA ASP A 495 -2.44 -48.19 -21.94
C ASP A 495 -2.43 -49.72 -21.75
N THR A 496 -2.48 -50.21 -20.51
CA THR A 496 -2.57 -51.66 -20.25
C THR A 496 -3.90 -52.26 -20.71
N LEU A 497 -5.01 -51.53 -20.52
CA LEU A 497 -6.33 -51.97 -20.96
C LEU A 497 -6.38 -52.08 -22.49
N ASP A 498 -5.81 -51.11 -23.20
CA ASP A 498 -5.78 -51.10 -24.65
C ASP A 498 -4.88 -52.21 -25.20
N ARG A 499 -3.73 -52.47 -24.58
CA ARG A 499 -2.91 -53.66 -24.90
C ARG A 499 -3.67 -54.97 -24.69
N VAL A 500 -4.35 -55.12 -23.56
CA VAL A 500 -5.16 -56.33 -23.29
C VAL A 500 -6.32 -56.45 -24.27
N ARG A 501 -6.94 -55.34 -24.69
CA ARG A 501 -7.98 -55.34 -25.74
C ARG A 501 -7.43 -55.76 -27.09
N GLU A 502 -6.23 -55.31 -27.46
CA GLU A 502 -5.54 -55.73 -28.68
C GLU A 502 -5.16 -57.22 -28.63
N GLU A 503 -4.61 -57.69 -27.51
CA GLU A 503 -4.33 -59.11 -27.27
C GLU A 503 -5.60 -59.96 -27.33
N LEU A 504 -6.70 -59.50 -26.73
CA LEU A 504 -7.99 -60.17 -26.81
C LEU A 504 -8.49 -60.22 -28.26
N LYS A 505 -8.30 -59.15 -29.04
CA LYS A 505 -8.68 -59.09 -30.45
C LYS A 505 -7.83 -60.04 -31.30
N THR A 506 -6.52 -60.13 -31.05
CA THR A 506 -5.64 -61.05 -31.77
C THR A 506 -5.93 -62.50 -31.41
N VAL A 507 -6.12 -62.82 -30.13
CA VAL A 507 -6.50 -64.16 -29.67
C VAL A 507 -7.87 -64.56 -30.23
N ARG A 508 -8.85 -63.66 -30.24
CA ARG A 508 -10.15 -63.91 -30.90
C ARG A 508 -9.99 -64.20 -32.39
N SER A 509 -9.22 -63.38 -33.11
CA SER A 509 -8.94 -63.62 -34.54
C SER A 509 -8.23 -64.95 -34.79
N GLN A 510 -7.27 -65.33 -33.94
CA GLN A 510 -6.57 -66.60 -34.05
C GLN A 510 -7.50 -67.78 -33.73
N SER A 511 -8.34 -67.65 -32.69
CA SER A 511 -9.37 -68.62 -32.36
C SER A 511 -10.35 -68.81 -33.50
N GLU A 512 -10.87 -67.72 -34.08
CA GLU A 512 -11.77 -67.74 -35.24
C GLU A 512 -11.10 -68.43 -36.44
N LYS A 513 -9.83 -68.12 -36.75
CA LYS A 513 -9.08 -68.80 -37.81
C LYS A 513 -8.93 -70.30 -37.55
N SER A 514 -8.53 -70.68 -36.34
CA SER A 514 -8.36 -72.09 -35.97
C SER A 514 -9.69 -72.85 -36.02
N GLN A 515 -10.80 -72.21 -35.62
CA GLN A 515 -12.14 -72.76 -35.75
C GLN A 515 -12.50 -72.95 -37.22
N HIS A 516 -12.25 -71.96 -38.07
CA HIS A 516 -12.54 -72.04 -39.50
C HIS A 516 -11.67 -73.06 -40.25
N GLU A 517 -10.45 -73.30 -39.78
CA GLU A 517 -9.58 -74.38 -40.26
C GLU A 517 -10.10 -75.75 -39.82
N ALA A 518 -10.56 -75.88 -38.56
CA ALA A 518 -11.18 -77.11 -38.07
C ALA A 518 -12.51 -77.42 -38.79
N GLU A 519 -13.34 -76.40 -39.04
CA GLU A 519 -14.58 -76.51 -39.84
C GLU A 519 -14.25 -76.98 -41.26
N ARG A 520 -13.25 -76.39 -41.92
CA ARG A 520 -12.79 -76.85 -43.24
C ARG A 520 -12.27 -78.28 -43.23
N ALA A 521 -11.46 -78.66 -42.24
CA ALA A 521 -10.98 -80.03 -42.12
C ALA A 521 -12.12 -81.04 -41.90
N LEU A 522 -13.15 -80.67 -41.15
CA LEU A 522 -14.35 -81.50 -40.99
C LEU A 522 -15.13 -81.64 -42.31
N ASP A 523 -15.24 -80.55 -43.09
CA ASP A 523 -15.86 -80.59 -44.41
C ASP A 523 -15.05 -81.45 -45.39
N ASP A 524 -13.72 -81.34 -45.40
CA ASP A 524 -12.83 -82.16 -46.22
C ASP A 524 -12.96 -83.64 -45.85
N HIS A 525 -12.92 -83.98 -44.56
CA HIS A 525 -13.18 -85.36 -44.10
C HIS A 525 -14.57 -85.86 -44.46
N ARG A 526 -15.58 -84.97 -44.46
CA ARG A 526 -16.93 -85.32 -44.89
C ARG A 526 -16.98 -85.65 -46.37
N VAL A 527 -16.25 -84.91 -47.21
CA VAL A 527 -16.10 -85.20 -48.64
C VAL A 527 -15.37 -86.52 -48.85
N GLU A 528 -14.22 -86.74 -48.19
CA GLU A 528 -13.48 -88.00 -48.25
C GLU A 528 -14.35 -89.19 -47.85
N TRP A 529 -15.10 -89.06 -46.75
CA TRP A 529 -16.03 -90.10 -46.30
C TRP A 529 -17.14 -90.36 -47.33
N LEU A 530 -17.68 -89.31 -47.97
CA LEU A 530 -18.68 -89.46 -49.03
C LEU A 530 -18.10 -90.16 -50.26
N GLU A 531 -16.86 -89.86 -50.64
CA GLU A 531 -16.16 -90.54 -51.73
C GLU A 531 -15.88 -92.01 -51.42
N GLU A 532 -15.40 -92.32 -50.21
CA GLU A 532 -15.21 -93.70 -49.77
C GLU A 532 -16.52 -94.47 -49.72
N LYS A 533 -17.58 -93.85 -49.20
CA LYS A 533 -18.93 -94.41 -49.24
C LYS A 533 -19.37 -94.71 -50.66
N HIS A 534 -19.12 -93.82 -51.62
CA HIS A 534 -19.44 -94.05 -53.03
C HIS A 534 -18.63 -95.23 -53.61
N LYS A 535 -17.32 -95.30 -53.36
CA LYS A 535 -16.46 -96.42 -53.79
C LYS A 535 -16.91 -97.75 -53.19
N LEU A 536 -17.36 -97.76 -51.93
CA LEU A 536 -17.92 -98.95 -51.30
C LEU A 536 -19.27 -99.35 -51.91
N GLN A 537 -20.12 -98.38 -52.23
CA GLN A 537 -21.39 -98.62 -52.94
C GLN A 537 -21.15 -99.18 -54.35
N GLU A 538 -20.16 -98.67 -55.08
CA GLU A 538 -19.75 -99.22 -56.39
C GLU A 538 -19.24 -100.66 -56.26
N ARG A 539 -18.39 -100.94 -55.27
CA ARG A 539 -17.92 -102.30 -54.97
C ARG A 539 -19.05 -103.24 -54.59
N ASP A 540 -20.00 -102.78 -53.77
CA ASP A 540 -21.16 -103.59 -53.40
C ASP A 540 -22.05 -103.87 -54.62
N ALA A 541 -22.26 -102.89 -55.50
CA ALA A 541 -22.96 -103.09 -56.77
C ALA A 541 -22.24 -104.08 -57.69
N GLU A 542 -20.91 -104.01 -57.80
CA GLU A 542 -20.10 -104.99 -58.53
C GLU A 542 -20.21 -106.40 -57.94
N LEU A 543 -20.18 -106.52 -56.61
CA LEU A 543 -20.33 -107.81 -55.91
C LEU A 543 -21.75 -108.36 -56.10
N GLN A 544 -22.78 -107.53 -56.04
CA GLN A 544 -24.16 -107.92 -56.33
C GLN A 544 -24.31 -108.39 -57.78
N LEU A 545 -23.65 -107.74 -58.75
CA LEU A 545 -23.62 -108.19 -60.14
C LEU A 545 -22.90 -109.54 -60.31
N LYS A 546 -21.76 -109.73 -59.63
CA LYS A 546 -21.05 -111.02 -59.63
C LYS A 546 -21.89 -112.13 -58.98
N TYR A 547 -22.59 -111.80 -57.89
CA TYR A 547 -23.50 -112.72 -57.22
C TYR A 547 -24.68 -113.10 -58.11
N SER A 548 -25.30 -112.15 -58.82
CA SER A 548 -26.39 -112.44 -59.76
C SER A 548 -25.94 -113.31 -60.92
N GLN A 549 -24.76 -113.04 -61.50
CA GLN A 549 -24.15 -113.89 -62.54
C GLN A 549 -23.84 -115.30 -62.03
N ALA A 550 -23.33 -115.44 -60.80
CA ALA A 550 -23.08 -116.74 -60.18
C ALA A 550 -24.39 -117.50 -59.92
N LYS A 551 -25.43 -116.82 -59.44
CA LYS A 551 -26.78 -117.37 -59.23
C LYS A 551 -27.39 -117.87 -60.53
N GLU A 552 -27.26 -117.13 -61.63
CA GLU A 552 -27.71 -117.58 -62.95
C GLU A 552 -26.94 -118.81 -63.45
N ARG A 553 -25.61 -118.85 -63.27
CA ARG A 553 -24.80 -120.03 -63.63
C ARG A 553 -25.22 -121.25 -62.83
N LEU A 554 -25.49 -121.07 -61.53
CA LEU A 554 -25.98 -122.13 -60.65
C LEU A 554 -27.38 -122.61 -61.09
N GLN A 555 -28.28 -121.70 -61.46
CA GLN A 555 -29.60 -122.06 -62.00
C GLN A 555 -29.49 -122.82 -63.32
N ARG A 556 -28.60 -122.43 -64.23
CA ARG A 556 -28.35 -123.18 -65.48
C ARG A 556 -27.77 -124.57 -65.19
N ALA A 557 -26.86 -124.69 -64.24
CA ALA A 557 -26.32 -125.97 -63.79
C ALA A 557 -27.40 -126.86 -63.14
N ALA A 558 -28.25 -126.30 -62.30
CA ALA A 558 -29.37 -127.00 -61.68
C ALA A 558 -30.40 -127.48 -62.73
N MET A 559 -30.71 -126.65 -63.74
CA MET A 559 -31.56 -127.03 -64.86
C MET A 559 -30.93 -128.15 -65.71
N ALA A 560 -29.61 -128.13 -65.93
CA ALA A 560 -28.89 -129.19 -66.62
C ALA A 560 -28.90 -130.51 -65.81
N GLN A 561 -28.72 -130.43 -64.48
CA GLN A 561 -28.83 -131.58 -63.57
C GLN A 561 -30.25 -132.18 -63.58
N LYS A 562 -31.29 -131.32 -63.58
CA LYS A 562 -32.69 -131.75 -63.67
C LYS A 562 -32.98 -132.49 -64.98
N LYS A 563 -32.38 -132.04 -66.09
CA LYS A 563 -32.47 -132.69 -67.41
C LYS A 563 -31.71 -134.02 -67.49
N ARG A 564 -30.61 -134.18 -66.75
CA ARG A 564 -29.90 -135.47 -66.62
C ARG A 564 -30.70 -136.47 -65.78
N LYS A 565 -31.31 -136.03 -64.68
CA LYS A 565 -32.14 -136.85 -63.80
C LYS A 565 -33.34 -137.47 -64.52
N THR A 566 -34.05 -136.70 -65.34
CA THR A 566 -35.20 -137.21 -66.11
C THR A 566 -34.79 -138.23 -67.18
N MET A 567 -33.60 -138.09 -67.77
CA MET A 567 -33.06 -139.07 -68.74
C MET A 567 -32.69 -140.39 -68.06
N THR A 568 -32.09 -140.35 -66.87
CA THR A 568 -31.78 -141.56 -66.07
C THR A 568 -33.04 -142.26 -65.57
N GLU A 569 -34.04 -141.52 -65.07
CA GLU A 569 -35.32 -142.09 -64.63
C GLU A 569 -36.09 -142.79 -65.77
N SER A 570 -36.01 -142.26 -67.01
CA SER A 570 -36.59 -142.94 -68.19
C SER A 570 -35.87 -144.25 -68.56
N ARG A 571 -34.58 -144.35 -68.23
CA ARG A 571 -33.75 -145.52 -68.51
C ARG A 571 -34.00 -146.62 -67.47
N GLU A 572 -34.17 -146.23 -66.20
CA GLU A 572 -34.56 -147.14 -65.11
C GLU A 572 -35.94 -147.75 -65.32
N ARG A 573 -36.95 -146.98 -65.75
CA ARG A 573 -38.29 -147.53 -66.08
C ARG A 573 -38.24 -148.60 -67.17
N LYS A 574 -37.47 -148.37 -68.24
CA LYS A 574 -37.29 -149.36 -69.32
C LYS A 574 -36.60 -150.65 -68.87
N LEU A 575 -35.79 -150.59 -67.80
CA LEU A 575 -35.15 -151.76 -67.22
C LEU A 575 -36.09 -152.48 -66.23
N GLN A 576 -36.91 -151.74 -65.47
CA GLN A 576 -37.96 -152.31 -64.62
C GLN A 576 -39.03 -153.06 -65.41
N ASP A 577 -39.48 -152.51 -66.55
CA ASP A 577 -40.44 -153.20 -67.44
C ASP A 577 -39.87 -154.51 -67.99
N LYS A 578 -38.54 -154.60 -68.15
CA LYS A 578 -37.84 -155.79 -68.66
C LYS A 578 -37.66 -156.86 -67.58
N ILE A 579 -37.59 -156.45 -66.31
CA ILE A 579 -37.52 -157.36 -65.15
C ILE A 579 -38.90 -158.00 -64.90
N GLN A 580 -39.98 -157.21 -64.91
CA GLN A 580 -41.34 -157.72 -64.72
C GLN A 580 -41.74 -158.75 -65.79
N LEU A 581 -41.25 -158.59 -67.02
CA LEU A 581 -41.54 -159.52 -68.12
C LEU A 581 -40.74 -160.83 -68.03
N LEU A 582 -39.61 -160.84 -67.31
CA LEU A 582 -38.83 -162.05 -67.01
C LEU A 582 -39.37 -162.79 -65.78
N GLU A 583 -39.91 -162.06 -64.80
CA GLU A 583 -40.62 -162.63 -63.64
C GLU A 583 -41.91 -163.34 -64.05
N ALA A 584 -42.66 -162.79 -65.02
CA ALA A 584 -43.84 -163.46 -65.58
C ALA A 584 -43.52 -164.78 -66.32
N LYS A 585 -42.32 -164.91 -66.90
CA LYS A 585 -41.85 -166.14 -67.54
C LYS A 585 -41.33 -167.18 -66.54
N LEU A 586 -40.92 -166.76 -65.34
CA LEU A 586 -40.56 -167.65 -64.24
C LEU A 586 -41.81 -168.26 -63.59
N ALA A 587 -42.89 -167.48 -63.45
CA ALA A 587 -44.16 -167.95 -62.88
C ALA A 587 -44.89 -169.01 -63.74
N GLU A 588 -44.74 -169.00 -65.08
CA GLU A 588 -45.31 -170.05 -65.94
C GLU A 588 -44.54 -171.39 -65.82
N VAL A 589 -43.22 -171.35 -65.64
CA VAL A 589 -42.39 -172.56 -65.46
C VAL A 589 -42.56 -173.16 -64.06
N GLU A 590 -42.89 -172.33 -63.05
CA GLU A 590 -43.24 -172.80 -61.71
C GLU A 590 -44.63 -173.49 -61.67
N LEU A 591 -45.58 -173.07 -62.50
CA LEU A 591 -46.88 -173.75 -62.66
C LEU A 591 -46.78 -175.08 -63.44
N GLU A 592 -45.77 -175.23 -64.32
CA GLU A 592 -45.45 -176.52 -64.96
C GLU A 592 -44.68 -177.50 -64.02
N ALA A 593 -44.13 -177.01 -62.90
CA ALA A 593 -43.43 -177.82 -61.90
C ALA A 593 -44.33 -178.33 -60.75
N GLU A 594 -45.47 -177.70 -60.48
CA GLU A 594 -46.47 -178.17 -59.49
C GLU A 594 -47.35 -179.32 -60.01
N ALA A 595 -47.34 -179.60 -61.32
CA ALA A 595 -48.09 -180.68 -61.96
C ALA A 595 -47.44 -182.09 -61.88
N ALA A 596 -46.28 -182.26 -61.22
CA ALA A 596 -45.53 -183.53 -61.25
C ALA A 596 -45.08 -184.11 -59.89
N ALA A 597 -45.44 -183.54 -58.73
CA ALA A 597 -44.99 -184.10 -57.44
C ALA A 597 -45.88 -183.81 -56.21
N ALA A 598 -47.18 -184.14 -56.24
CA ALA A 598 -47.92 -184.56 -55.03
C ALA A 598 -49.31 -185.15 -55.34
N ASN A 599 -49.43 -186.44 -55.04
CA ASN A 599 -50.64 -187.25 -54.91
C ASN A 599 -51.82 -186.55 -54.19
N LYS A 600 -52.85 -186.19 -54.97
CA LYS A 600 -54.21 -186.76 -54.88
C LYS A 600 -54.97 -186.49 -56.17
#